data_AF-A0A7R7MYT3-F1
#
_entry.id   AF-A0A7R7MYT3-F1
#
_cell.length_a   1.000
_cell.length_b   1.000
_cell.length_c   1.000
_cell.angle_alpha   90.00
_cell.angle_beta   90.00
_cell.angle_gamma   90.00
#
_symmetry.space_group_name_H-M   'P 1'
#
loop_
_entity.id
_entity.type
_entity.pdbx_description
1 polymer ?
#
loop_
_entity_poly.entity_id
_entity_poly.type
_entity_poly.pdbx_seq_one_letter_code
_entity_poly.pdbx_strand_id
1 'polypeptide(L)'
;MDSNNKLTLAIIEALKSKGLNQSEIAERFGVTRQYVSWIKHTYGGRLTPREQIMQEWPFQVPVRMGNTGPFKRLRDHGEFVATNGIGMSHDKLSRLRGWYRKLRDENLVVEFDPSIPPIEGVSPVGGWAYRKRRKSDGDLLIRVNKHTRLTEKGRMIWRLPLTDP
;
A
#
# COMPACT_ATOMS: atom_id res chain seq x y z
N MET A 1 -28.12 -21.81 25.62
CA MET A 1 -27.08 -22.01 24.59
C MET A 1 -27.52 -21.12 23.45
N ASP A 2 -27.12 -19.85 23.52
CA ASP A 2 -27.93 -18.80 22.91
C ASP A 2 -27.35 -18.39 21.56
N SER A 3 -28.20 -18.55 20.54
CA SER A 3 -28.26 -17.78 19.31
C SER A 3 -26.96 -17.64 18.51
N ASN A 4 -26.70 -18.66 17.69
CA ASN A 4 -26.28 -18.56 16.29
C ASN A 4 -25.74 -17.17 15.85
N ASN A 5 -24.56 -16.81 16.34
CA ASN A 5 -23.97 -15.49 16.12
C ASN A 5 -23.30 -15.44 14.75
N LYS A 6 -24.13 -15.53 13.70
CA LYS A 6 -23.71 -15.59 12.31
C LYS A 6 -22.92 -14.31 11.99
N LEU A 7 -21.67 -14.46 11.56
CA LEU A 7 -20.84 -13.32 11.20
C LEU A 7 -21.47 -12.56 10.02
N THR A 8 -21.79 -11.29 10.20
CA THR A 8 -22.37 -10.41 9.17
C THR A 8 -21.43 -9.25 8.83
N LEU A 9 -21.67 -8.58 7.71
CA LEU A 9 -20.90 -7.40 7.31
C LEU A 9 -20.93 -6.30 8.39
N ALA A 10 -22.09 -6.01 8.97
CA ALA A 10 -22.22 -4.98 10.01
C ALA A 10 -21.37 -5.30 11.25
N ILE A 11 -21.33 -6.58 11.66
CA ILE A 11 -20.50 -7.04 12.77
C ILE A 11 -19.01 -6.89 12.43
N ILE A 12 -18.61 -7.28 11.21
CA ILE A 12 -17.23 -7.13 10.74
C ILE A 12 -16.81 -5.65 10.78
N GLU A 13 -17.64 -4.74 10.28
CA GLU A 13 -17.34 -3.31 10.28
C GLU A 13 -17.25 -2.73 11.69
N ALA A 14 -18.17 -3.10 12.59
CA ALA A 14 -18.16 -2.66 13.98
C ALA A 14 -16.96 -3.19 14.79
N LEU A 15 -16.44 -4.37 14.46
CA LEU A 15 -15.24 -4.90 15.10
C LEU A 15 -13.97 -4.25 14.54
N LYS A 16 -13.95 -3.96 13.24
CA LYS A 16 -12.83 -3.23 12.62
C LYS A 16 -12.73 -1.79 13.12
N SER A 17 -13.86 -1.12 13.36
CA SER A 17 -13.84 0.23 13.97
C SER A 17 -13.30 0.22 15.39
N LYS A 18 -13.39 -0.93 16.08
CA LYS A 18 -12.75 -1.19 17.39
C LYS A 18 -11.29 -1.64 17.29
N GLY A 19 -10.70 -1.64 16.09
CA GLY A 19 -9.29 -1.95 15.86
C GLY A 19 -8.97 -3.40 15.55
N LEU A 20 -9.96 -4.31 15.51
CA LEU A 20 -9.69 -5.71 15.20
C LEU A 20 -9.38 -5.91 13.71
N ASN A 21 -8.42 -6.78 13.42
CA ASN A 21 -8.10 -7.24 12.08
C ASN A 21 -8.93 -8.48 11.67
N GLN A 22 -8.91 -8.84 10.38
CA GLN A 22 -9.71 -9.97 9.88
C GLN A 22 -9.33 -11.33 10.49
N SER A 23 -8.08 -11.51 10.91
CA SER A 23 -7.63 -12.75 11.55
C SER A 23 -8.17 -12.86 12.97
N GLU A 24 -8.13 -11.78 13.74
CA GLU A 24 -8.71 -11.72 15.10
C GLU A 24 -10.24 -11.90 15.06
N ILE A 25 -10.91 -11.32 14.05
CA ILE A 25 -12.35 -11.54 13.83
C ILE A 25 -12.61 -13.00 13.46
N ALA A 26 -11.78 -13.59 12.60
CA ALA A 26 -11.92 -14.98 12.20
C ALA A 26 -11.80 -15.94 13.39
N GLU A 27 -10.78 -15.73 14.22
CA GLU A 27 -10.53 -16.48 15.45
C GLU A 27 -11.71 -16.35 16.43
N ARG A 28 -12.19 -15.13 16.68
CA ARG A 28 -13.32 -14.86 17.59
C ARG A 28 -14.63 -15.53 17.18
N PHE A 29 -14.83 -15.78 15.88
CA PHE A 29 -16.07 -16.36 15.35
C PHE A 29 -15.89 -17.81 14.88
N GLY A 30 -14.72 -18.41 15.07
CA GLY A 30 -14.44 -19.80 14.65
C GLY A 30 -14.54 -20.00 13.13
N VAL A 31 -14.22 -18.97 12.34
CA VAL A 31 -14.27 -19.01 10.87
C VAL A 31 -12.88 -18.77 10.27
N THR A 32 -12.73 -18.94 8.96
CA THR A 32 -11.46 -18.61 8.28
C THR A 32 -11.38 -17.12 7.97
N ARG A 33 -10.16 -16.57 7.92
CA ARG A 33 -9.93 -15.19 7.43
C ARG A 33 -10.51 -14.98 6.02
N GLN A 34 -10.46 -16.00 5.17
CA GLN A 34 -11.02 -15.96 3.82
C GLN A 34 -12.54 -15.78 3.85
N TYR A 35 -13.24 -16.44 4.77
CA TYR A 35 -14.68 -16.26 4.96
C TYR A 35 -15.05 -14.83 5.38
N VAL A 36 -14.28 -14.24 6.33
CA VAL A 36 -14.43 -12.82 6.71
C VAL A 36 -14.22 -11.89 5.51
N SER A 37 -13.22 -12.18 4.68
CA SER A 37 -12.94 -11.41 3.46
C SER A 37 -14.07 -11.56 2.43
N TRP A 38 -14.59 -12.77 2.25
CA TRP A 38 -15.69 -13.06 1.34
C TRP A 38 -16.96 -12.29 1.73
N ILE A 39 -17.38 -12.31 3.00
CA ILE A 39 -18.55 -11.53 3.48
C ILE A 39 -18.38 -10.05 3.11
N LYS A 40 -17.19 -9.49 3.36
CA LYS A 40 -16.91 -8.09 3.06
C LYS A 40 -17.05 -7.77 1.58
N HIS A 41 -16.50 -8.61 0.70
CA HIS A 41 -16.59 -8.38 -0.75
C HIS A 41 -18.00 -8.63 -1.30
N THR A 42 -18.67 -9.69 -0.85
CA THR A 42 -20.00 -10.10 -1.32
C THR A 42 -21.09 -9.09 -0.96
N TYR A 43 -21.01 -8.50 0.25
CA TYR A 43 -22.05 -7.59 0.74
C TYR A 43 -21.69 -6.10 0.65
N GLY A 44 -20.65 -5.75 -0.11
CA GLY A 44 -20.31 -4.33 -0.40
C GLY A 44 -19.74 -3.57 0.80
N GLY A 45 -18.94 -4.24 1.64
CA GLY A 45 -18.34 -3.64 2.82
C GLY A 45 -17.42 -2.45 2.50
N ARG A 46 -17.34 -1.50 3.42
CA ARG A 46 -16.52 -0.29 3.29
C ARG A 46 -15.07 -0.64 2.98
N LEU A 47 -14.50 0.10 2.03
CA LEU A 47 -13.07 0.06 1.75
C LEU A 47 -12.31 0.52 2.99
N THR A 48 -11.31 -0.26 3.37
CA THR A 48 -10.32 0.12 4.37
C THR A 48 -9.56 1.35 3.89
N PRO A 49 -8.98 2.16 4.81
CA PRO A 49 -8.10 3.27 4.44
C PRO A 49 -7.03 2.85 3.42
N ARG A 50 -6.46 1.65 3.60
CA ARG A 50 -5.53 1.03 2.66
C ARG A 50 -6.13 0.83 1.26
N GLU A 51 -7.33 0.23 1.15
CA GLU A 51 -7.97 0.01 -0.15
C GLU A 51 -8.36 1.33 -0.83
N GLN A 52 -8.81 2.32 -0.06
CA GLN A 52 -9.10 3.66 -0.60
C GLN A 52 -7.86 4.33 -1.19
N ILE A 53 -6.70 4.23 -0.52
CA ILE A 53 -5.43 4.73 -1.09
C ILE A 53 -4.99 3.90 -2.28
N MET A 54 -5.25 2.60 -2.27
CA MET A 54 -4.87 1.73 -3.39
C MET A 54 -5.67 1.99 -4.67
N GLN A 55 -6.83 2.66 -4.58
CA GLN A 55 -7.53 3.19 -5.75
C GLN A 55 -6.77 4.36 -6.41
N GLU A 56 -5.94 5.07 -5.65
CA GLU A 56 -5.08 6.15 -6.12
C GLU A 56 -3.68 5.66 -6.53
N TRP A 57 -3.54 4.36 -6.78
CA TRP A 57 -2.28 3.78 -7.22
C TRP A 57 -1.83 4.41 -8.55
N PRO A 58 -0.58 4.90 -8.66
CA PRO A 58 -0.23 5.83 -9.71
C PRO A 58 0.21 5.12 -11.00
N PHE A 59 0.41 3.80 -10.99
CA PHE A 59 1.02 3.07 -12.11
C PHE A 59 0.16 1.90 -12.58
N GLN A 60 0.10 1.67 -13.90
CA GLN A 60 -0.44 0.43 -14.44
C GLN A 60 0.68 -0.63 -14.50
N VAL A 61 0.79 -1.45 -13.46
CA VAL A 61 1.89 -2.41 -13.30
C VAL A 61 1.43 -3.81 -13.73
N PRO A 62 2.08 -4.45 -14.73
CA PRO A 62 1.82 -5.84 -15.07
C PRO A 62 2.09 -6.76 -13.87
N VAL A 63 1.31 -7.84 -13.74
CA VAL A 63 1.38 -8.78 -12.60
C VAL A 63 2.82 -9.24 -12.31
N ARG A 64 3.59 -9.58 -13.35
CA ARG A 64 4.99 -10.03 -13.24
C ARG A 64 5.92 -9.01 -12.56
N MET A 65 5.60 -7.72 -12.67
CA MET A 65 6.38 -6.61 -12.09
C MET A 65 5.80 -6.10 -10.75
N GLY A 66 4.67 -6.67 -10.29
CA GLY A 66 3.93 -6.29 -9.09
C GLY A 66 4.39 -6.99 -7.80
N ASN A 67 5.56 -7.63 -7.79
CA ASN A 67 6.10 -8.30 -6.60
C ASN A 67 7.56 -7.90 -6.31
N THR A 68 7.97 -6.71 -6.74
CA THR A 68 9.34 -6.20 -6.63
C THR A 68 9.53 -5.34 -5.39
N GLY A 69 10.79 -5.02 -5.05
CA GLY A 69 11.12 -4.16 -3.91
C GLY A 69 10.42 -2.79 -3.99
N PRO A 70 10.61 -2.01 -5.07
CA PRO A 70 9.97 -0.71 -5.26
C PRO A 70 8.44 -0.77 -5.18
N PHE A 71 7.81 -1.77 -5.80
CA PHE A 71 6.35 -1.95 -5.72
C PHE A 71 5.88 -2.16 -4.28
N LYS A 72 6.56 -3.04 -3.52
CA LYS A 72 6.24 -3.30 -2.10
C LYS A 72 6.42 -2.04 -1.25
N ARG A 73 7.52 -1.29 -1.45
CA ARG A 73 7.78 -0.05 -0.70
C ARG A 73 6.73 1.02 -0.97
N LEU A 74 6.28 1.17 -2.22
CA LEU A 74 5.19 2.08 -2.56
C LEU A 74 3.86 1.66 -1.90
N ARG A 75 3.55 0.37 -1.84
CA ARG A 75 2.36 -0.11 -1.11
C ARG A 75 2.45 0.15 0.39
N ASP A 76 3.62 -0.09 0.98
CA ASP A 76 3.86 0.19 2.40
C ASP A 76 3.76 1.69 2.70
N HIS A 77 4.26 2.55 1.80
CA HIS A 77 4.09 4.00 1.90
C HIS A 77 2.61 4.41 1.82
N GLY A 78 1.85 3.88 0.87
CA GLY A 78 0.41 4.14 0.78
C GLY A 78 -0.32 3.68 2.05
N GLU A 79 0.02 2.52 2.60
CA GLU A 79 -0.53 2.05 3.88
C GLU A 79 -0.17 2.99 5.04
N PHE A 80 1.08 3.45 5.10
CA PHE A 80 1.53 4.41 6.11
C PHE A 80 0.77 5.74 6.03
N VAL A 81 0.61 6.32 4.83
CA VAL A 81 -0.16 7.57 4.63
C VAL A 81 -1.63 7.39 5.06
N ALA A 82 -2.22 6.21 4.84
CA ALA A 82 -3.60 5.92 5.23
C ALA A 82 -3.81 5.76 6.74
N THR A 83 -2.78 5.29 7.46
CA THR A 83 -2.94 4.76 8.82
C THR A 83 -2.02 5.40 9.84
N ASN A 84 -1.10 6.26 9.41
CA ASN A 84 0.02 6.75 10.20
C ASN A 84 0.83 5.62 10.86
N GLY A 85 0.94 4.46 10.20
CA GLY A 85 1.65 3.29 10.71
C GLY A 85 0.83 2.37 11.62
N ILE A 86 -0.41 2.73 11.99
CA ILE A 86 -1.26 1.90 12.85
C ILE A 86 -1.53 0.55 12.18
N GLY A 87 -1.19 -0.54 12.88
CA GLY A 87 -1.36 -1.91 12.38
C GLY A 87 -0.26 -2.40 11.43
N MET A 88 0.78 -1.60 11.18
CA MET A 88 1.97 -2.03 10.44
C MET A 88 2.99 -2.67 11.40
N SER A 89 3.64 -3.76 10.98
CA SER A 89 4.68 -4.40 11.80
C SER A 89 5.93 -3.55 11.92
N HIS A 90 6.69 -3.72 13.01
CA HIS A 90 7.95 -3.03 13.23
C HIS A 90 8.93 -3.21 12.07
N ASP A 91 9.06 -4.43 11.53
CA ASP A 91 9.92 -4.71 10.37
C ASP A 91 9.51 -3.92 9.13
N LYS A 92 8.20 -3.78 8.90
CA LYS A 92 7.67 -3.03 7.76
C LYS A 92 8.00 -1.54 7.91
N LEU A 93 7.75 -0.97 9.09
CA LEU A 93 8.04 0.42 9.43
C LEU A 93 9.54 0.71 9.33
N SER A 94 10.39 -0.17 9.88
CA SER A 94 11.86 -0.07 9.82
C SER A 94 12.37 -0.04 8.38
N ARG A 95 11.93 -0.99 7.53
CA ARG A 95 12.29 -1.01 6.12
C ARG A 95 11.75 0.19 5.34
N LEU A 96 10.58 0.71 5.71
CA LEU A 96 10.00 1.91 5.09
C LEU A 96 10.80 3.15 5.45
N ARG A 97 11.18 3.31 6.72
CA ARG A 97 12.08 4.38 7.20
C ARG A 97 13.42 4.36 6.47
N GLY A 98 14.06 3.19 6.36
CA GLY A 98 15.31 3.06 5.61
C GLY A 98 15.15 3.43 4.13
N TRP A 99 14.01 3.09 3.53
CA TRP A 99 13.71 3.48 2.16
C TRP A 99 13.48 4.99 1.99
N TYR A 100 12.76 5.65 2.91
CA TYR A 100 12.61 7.10 2.89
C TYR A 100 13.95 7.81 3.04
N ARG A 101 14.80 7.35 3.97
CA ARG A 101 16.17 7.84 4.13
C ARG A 101 16.96 7.75 2.82
N LYS A 102 16.96 6.58 2.17
CA LYS A 102 17.59 6.41 0.85
C LYS A 102 17.08 7.42 -0.18
N LEU A 103 15.77 7.61 -0.28
CA LEU A 103 15.19 8.56 -1.26
C LEU A 103 15.59 10.02 -0.96
N ARG A 104 15.69 10.41 0.31
CA ARG A 104 16.11 11.76 0.69
C ARG A 104 17.61 11.97 0.52
N ASP A 105 18.42 11.13 1.15
CA ASP A 105 19.88 11.29 1.23
C ASP A 105 20.52 11.21 -0.15
N GLU A 106 20.02 10.31 -1.01
CA GLU A 106 20.53 10.17 -2.37
C GLU A 106 19.78 11.04 -3.40
N ASN A 107 18.80 11.84 -2.95
CA ASN A 107 17.91 12.67 -3.76
C ASN A 107 17.31 11.91 -4.96
N LEU A 108 16.59 10.83 -4.65
CA LEU A 108 16.00 9.90 -5.61
C LEU A 108 14.48 10.02 -5.68
N VAL A 109 13.94 9.57 -6.82
CA VAL A 109 12.53 9.27 -7.06
C VAL A 109 12.39 7.85 -7.61
N VAL A 110 11.20 7.27 -7.45
CA VAL A 110 10.86 5.96 -8.02
C VAL A 110 10.16 6.13 -9.35
N GLU A 111 10.71 5.50 -10.37
CA GLU A 111 10.13 5.47 -11.71
C GLU A 111 9.61 4.07 -12.02
N PHE A 112 8.43 4.01 -12.63
CA PHE A 112 7.93 2.82 -13.29
C PHE A 112 7.83 3.05 -14.81
N ASP A 113 8.45 2.18 -15.58
CA ASP A 113 8.27 2.07 -17.02
C ASP A 113 8.51 0.60 -17.42
N PRO A 114 7.53 -0.10 -18.02
CA PRO A 114 7.62 -1.52 -18.34
C PRO A 114 8.73 -1.88 -19.32
N SER A 115 9.32 -0.90 -20.02
CA SER A 115 10.47 -1.09 -20.90
C SER A 115 11.81 -1.09 -20.16
N ILE A 116 11.86 -0.67 -18.89
CA ILE A 116 13.09 -0.69 -18.08
C ILE A 116 13.55 -2.15 -17.93
N PRO A 117 14.78 -2.49 -18.33
CA PRO A 117 15.32 -3.84 -18.16
C PRO A 117 15.52 -4.16 -16.66
N PRO A 118 15.73 -5.43 -16.30
CA PRO A 118 16.14 -5.79 -14.95
C PRO A 118 17.32 -4.98 -14.44
N ILE A 119 17.22 -4.52 -13.18
CA ILE A 119 18.28 -3.82 -12.48
C ILE A 119 18.55 -4.57 -11.18
N GLU A 120 19.78 -5.05 -11.00
CA GLU A 120 20.21 -5.76 -9.81
C GLU A 120 20.01 -4.90 -8.55
N GLY A 121 19.54 -5.52 -7.47
CA GLY A 121 19.23 -4.82 -6.22
C GLY A 121 18.00 -3.89 -6.27
N VAL A 122 17.35 -3.72 -7.43
CA VAL A 122 16.16 -2.87 -7.58
C VAL A 122 14.96 -3.69 -8.05
N SER A 123 15.03 -4.28 -9.23
CA SER A 123 13.97 -5.11 -9.80
C SER A 123 14.55 -6.16 -10.74
N PRO A 124 14.62 -7.45 -10.32
CA PRO A 124 15.18 -8.52 -11.15
C PRO A 124 14.31 -8.86 -12.39
N VAL A 125 13.08 -8.36 -12.44
CA VAL A 125 12.13 -8.56 -13.56
C VAL A 125 11.91 -7.30 -14.38
N GLY A 126 12.69 -6.24 -14.13
CA GLY A 126 12.58 -4.95 -14.80
C GLY A 126 11.41 -4.08 -14.32
N GLY A 127 11.10 -3.04 -15.08
CA GLY A 127 9.96 -2.15 -14.84
C GLY A 127 10.22 -0.99 -13.87
N TRP A 128 11.16 -1.14 -12.93
CA TRP A 128 11.37 -0.19 -11.84
C TRP A 128 12.79 0.33 -11.82
N ALA A 129 12.93 1.63 -11.56
CA ALA A 129 14.22 2.26 -11.34
C ALA A 129 14.15 3.30 -10.22
N TYR A 130 15.28 3.46 -9.52
CA TYR A 130 15.55 4.68 -8.76
C TYR A 130 16.25 5.67 -9.68
N ARG A 131 15.79 6.91 -9.70
CA ARG A 131 16.37 7.95 -10.55
C ARG A 131 16.68 9.18 -9.72
N LYS A 132 17.75 9.90 -10.08
CA LYS A 132 18.01 11.22 -9.51
C LYS A 132 16.83 12.15 -9.77
N ARG A 133 16.41 12.87 -8.73
CA ARG A 133 15.31 13.84 -8.79
C ARG A 133 15.63 14.96 -9.77
N ARG A 134 14.62 15.38 -10.53
CA ARG A 134 14.61 16.54 -11.42
C ARG A 134 13.69 17.60 -10.84
N LYS A 135 13.89 18.87 -11.22
CA LYS A 135 13.00 19.96 -10.82
C LYS A 135 11.52 19.67 -11.18
N SER A 136 11.29 19.02 -12.32
CA SER A 136 9.97 18.62 -12.80
C SER A 136 9.25 17.58 -11.93
N ASP A 137 9.97 16.83 -11.10
CA ASP A 137 9.34 15.86 -10.19
C ASP A 137 8.69 16.56 -8.99
N GLY A 138 9.07 17.81 -8.70
CA GLY A 138 8.55 18.57 -7.56
C GLY A 138 8.80 17.87 -6.22
N ASP A 139 7.75 17.77 -5.41
CA ASP A 139 7.73 17.13 -4.09
C ASP A 139 7.34 15.63 -4.13
N LEU A 140 7.07 15.09 -5.32
CA LEU A 140 6.66 13.70 -5.46
C LEU A 140 7.83 12.74 -5.17
N LEU A 141 7.55 11.62 -4.52
CA LEU A 141 8.52 10.53 -4.34
C LEU A 141 8.62 9.64 -5.59
N ILE A 142 7.68 9.81 -6.52
CA ILE A 142 7.60 9.10 -7.80
C ILE A 142 7.92 10.03 -8.98
N ARG A 143 8.41 9.46 -10.08
CA ARG A 143 8.51 10.13 -11.38
C ARG A 143 7.23 9.93 -12.18
N VAL A 144 6.68 11.03 -12.68
CA VAL A 144 5.52 11.02 -13.58
C VAL A 144 5.99 10.86 -15.03
N ASN A 145 5.44 9.86 -15.73
CA ASN A 145 5.68 9.59 -17.14
C ASN A 145 4.39 9.05 -17.81
N LYS A 146 4.48 8.59 -19.07
CA LYS A 146 3.34 8.05 -19.84
C LYS A 146 2.65 6.82 -19.22
N HIS A 147 3.29 6.14 -18.27
CA HIS A 147 2.76 4.98 -17.54
C HIS A 147 2.17 5.36 -16.18
N THR A 148 2.07 6.66 -15.90
CA THR A 148 1.57 7.20 -14.64
C THR A 148 0.19 7.82 -14.83
N ARG A 149 -0.77 7.43 -13.98
CA ARG A 149 -2.07 8.09 -13.84
C ARG A 149 -2.16 8.71 -12.46
N LEU A 150 -1.84 10.00 -12.37
CA LEU A 150 -1.79 10.72 -11.11
C LEU A 150 -2.99 11.65 -10.96
N THR A 151 -3.90 11.30 -10.04
CA THR A 151 -5.02 12.16 -9.62
C THR A 151 -4.55 13.24 -8.66
N GLU A 152 -5.38 14.25 -8.38
CA GLU A 152 -5.08 15.27 -7.37
C GLU A 152 -4.89 14.66 -5.98
N LYS A 153 -5.78 13.74 -5.57
CA LYS A 153 -5.63 12.98 -4.33
C LYS A 153 -4.35 12.13 -4.32
N GLY A 154 -4.04 11.49 -5.44
CA GLY A 154 -2.78 10.76 -5.64
C GLY A 154 -1.55 11.65 -5.44
N ARG A 155 -1.58 12.91 -5.92
CA ARG A 155 -0.47 13.85 -5.69
C ARG A 155 -0.19 14.07 -4.21
N MET A 156 -1.23 14.11 -3.37
CA MET A 156 -1.08 14.25 -1.92
C MET A 156 -0.50 12.99 -1.28
N ILE A 157 -0.89 11.82 -1.78
CA ILE A 157 -0.42 10.52 -1.26
C ILE A 157 1.06 10.34 -1.60
N TRP A 158 1.44 10.46 -2.88
CA TRP A 158 2.77 10.04 -3.39
C TRP A 158 3.88 11.08 -3.17
N ARG A 159 3.84 11.78 -2.04
CA ARG A 159 4.90 12.68 -1.53
C ARG A 159 5.60 12.00 -0.37
N LEU A 160 6.87 12.34 -0.15
CA LEU A 160 7.51 11.90 1.10
C LEU A 160 6.77 12.55 2.29
N PRO A 161 6.40 11.78 3.33
CA PRO A 161 5.80 12.37 4.51
C PRO A 161 6.83 13.24 5.25
N LEU A 162 6.32 14.23 5.99
CA LEU A 162 7.14 15.08 6.86
C LEU A 162 7.68 14.30 8.06
N THR A 163 6.86 13.38 8.58
CA THR A 163 7.21 12.51 9.71
C THR A 163 7.49 11.12 9.19
N ASP A 164 8.65 10.58 9.57
CA ASP A 164 9.03 9.21 9.25
C ASP A 164 8.30 8.20 10.16
N PRO A 165 8.11 6.95 9.69
CA PRO A 165 7.59 5.85 10.50
C PRO A 165 8.52 5.50 11.66
#